data_AF-A0AAP4FBH3-F1
#
_entry.id   AF-A0AAP4FBH3-F1
#
_cell.length_a   1.000
_cell.length_b   1.000
_cell.length_c   1.000
_cell.angle_alpha   90.00
_cell.angle_beta   90.00
_cell.angle_gamma   90.00
#
_symmetry.space_group_name_H-M   'P 1'
#
loop_
_entity.id
_entity.type
_entity.pdbx_description
1 polymer ?
#
loop_
_entity_poly.entity_id
_entity_poly.type
_entity_poly.pdbx_seq_one_letter_code
_entity_poly.pdbx_strand_id
1 'polypeptide(L)'
;MIDFATLSPFGWVVLVCVFIMGGAAWCGVLLALRTRDELTRAVMSDIVFYGMICMYLGWSMINNAPLAYDIALIGAIAAGILPTLSMARIISKGRR
;
A
#
# COMPACT_ATOMS: atom_id res chain seq x y z
N MET A 1 0.95 -16.68 14.67
CA MET A 1 0.03 -17.66 14.06
C MET A 1 -1.34 -17.01 14.01
N ILE A 2 -1.97 -16.91 12.84
CA ILE A 2 -3.34 -16.38 12.72
C ILE A 2 -4.26 -17.48 13.25
N ASP A 3 -4.86 -17.26 14.40
CA ASP A 3 -5.77 -18.21 15.01
C ASP A 3 -7.20 -17.93 14.53
N PHE A 4 -7.60 -18.62 13.47
CA PHE A 4 -8.90 -18.44 12.83
C PHE A 4 -10.10 -18.80 13.73
N ALA A 5 -9.86 -19.50 14.84
CA ALA A 5 -10.91 -19.96 15.75
C ALA A 5 -11.30 -18.91 16.81
N THR A 6 -10.50 -17.87 17.03
CA THR A 6 -10.72 -16.86 18.09
C THR A 6 -11.06 -15.47 17.55
N LEU A 7 -11.16 -15.31 16.23
CA LEU A 7 -11.46 -14.00 15.61
C LEU A 7 -12.90 -13.57 15.88
N SER A 8 -13.05 -12.34 16.40
CA SER A 8 -14.35 -11.68 16.51
C SER A 8 -14.98 -11.43 15.13
N PRO A 9 -16.30 -11.21 15.03
CA PRO A 9 -16.94 -10.87 13.76
C PRO A 9 -16.30 -9.66 13.06
N PHE A 10 -15.84 -8.68 13.84
CA PHE A 10 -15.08 -7.54 13.34
C PHE A 10 -13.72 -7.95 12.74
N GLY A 11 -12.98 -8.83 13.43
CA GLY A 11 -11.69 -9.35 12.93
C GLY A 11 -11.83 -10.09 11.59
N TRP A 12 -12.92 -10.82 11.40
CA TRP A 12 -13.23 -11.47 10.12
C TRP A 12 -13.45 -10.48 8.97
N VAL A 13 -14.22 -9.42 9.21
CA VAL A 13 -14.46 -8.37 8.20
C VAL A 13 -13.13 -7.69 7.81
N VAL A 14 -12.33 -7.32 8.81
CA VAL A 14 -11.03 -6.67 8.56
C VAL A 14 -10.09 -7.60 7.79
N LEU A 15 -10.06 -8.90 8.12
CA LEU A 15 -9.24 -9.87 7.42
C LEU A 15 -9.64 -10.00 5.94
N VAL A 16 -10.95 -10.09 5.65
CA VAL A 16 -11.45 -10.13 4.25
C VAL A 16 -11.05 -8.87 3.50
N CYS A 17 -11.20 -7.69 4.10
CA CYS A 17 -10.78 -6.43 3.49
C CYS A 17 -9.27 -6.42 3.18
N VAL A 18 -8.43 -6.86 4.12
CA VAL A 18 -6.97 -6.96 3.92
C VAL A 18 -6.63 -7.92 2.78
N PHE A 19 -7.33 -9.05 2.66
CA PHE A 19 -7.14 -9.97 1.54
C PHE A 19 -7.53 -9.35 0.18
N ILE A 20 -8.65 -8.64 0.10
CA ILE A 20 -9.07 -7.95 -1.13
C ILE A 20 -8.04 -6.89 -1.54
N MET A 21 -7.58 -6.07 -0.58
CA MET A 21 -6.54 -5.07 -0.81
C MET A 21 -5.21 -5.69 -1.23
N GLY A 22 -4.83 -6.82 -0.61
CA GLY A 22 -3.65 -7.58 -0.99
C GLY A 22 -3.74 -8.14 -2.41
N GLY A 23 -4.90 -8.68 -2.80
CA GLY A 23 -5.16 -9.13 -4.17
C GLY A 23 -5.03 -7.98 -5.18
N ALA A 24 -5.59 -6.81 -4.87
CA ALA A 24 -5.47 -5.62 -5.71
C ALA A 24 -4.01 -5.15 -5.84
N ALA A 25 -3.24 -5.13 -4.75
CA ALA A 25 -1.82 -4.79 -4.77
C ALA A 25 -1.01 -5.76 -5.64
N TRP A 26 -1.28 -7.07 -5.53
CA TRP A 26 -0.66 -8.08 -6.39
C TRP A 26 -0.98 -7.89 -7.87
N CYS A 27 -2.23 -7.58 -8.21
CA CYS A 27 -2.61 -7.22 -9.57
C CYS A 27 -1.83 -5.98 -10.07
N GLY A 28 -1.64 -4.97 -9.21
CA GLY A 28 -0.82 -3.79 -9.51
C GLY A 28 0.63 -4.14 -9.82
N VAL A 29 1.24 -5.04 -9.03
CA VAL A 29 2.61 -5.54 -9.28
C VAL A 29 2.68 -6.29 -10.63
N LEU A 30 1.73 -7.19 -10.90
CA LEU A 30 1.70 -7.93 -12.17
C LEU A 30 1.57 -6.99 -13.37
N LEU A 31 0.75 -5.94 -13.25
CA LEU A 31 0.60 -4.94 -14.31
C LEU A 31 1.89 -4.12 -14.46
N ALA A 32 2.54 -3.73 -13.36
CA ALA A 32 3.82 -3.01 -13.39
C ALA A 32 4.93 -3.81 -14.08
N LEU A 33 4.96 -5.14 -13.92
CA LEU A 33 5.92 -6.03 -14.59
C LEU A 33 5.61 -6.22 -16.09
N ARG A 34 4.34 -6.18 -16.47
CA ARG A 34 3.91 -6.38 -17.86
C ARG A 34 4.05 -5.13 -18.72
N THR A 35 3.92 -3.95 -18.11
CA THR A 35 3.87 -2.67 -18.84
C THR A 35 5.27 -2.17 -19.19
N ARG A 36 5.47 -1.70 -20.43
CA ARG A 36 6.76 -1.17 -20.90
C ARG A 36 6.90 0.35 -20.79
N ASP A 37 5.78 1.04 -20.57
CA ASP A 37 5.74 2.49 -20.41
C ASP A 37 6.20 2.91 -19.01
N GLU A 38 7.18 3.80 -18.95
CA GLU A 38 7.80 4.27 -17.71
C GLU A 38 6.83 5.05 -16.83
N LEU A 39 5.95 5.85 -17.44
CA LEU A 39 4.96 6.65 -16.72
C LEU A 39 3.90 5.76 -16.08
N THR A 40 3.38 4.81 -16.85
CA THR A 40 2.44 3.81 -16.31
C THR A 40 3.07 3.01 -15.18
N ARG A 41 4.34 2.59 -15.30
CA ARG A 41 5.04 1.85 -14.24
C ARG A 41 5.21 2.66 -12.95
N ALA A 42 5.47 3.97 -13.05
CA ALA A 42 5.58 4.85 -11.89
C ALA A 42 4.24 4.97 -11.13
N VAL A 43 3.13 5.13 -11.85
CA VAL A 43 1.80 5.18 -11.22
C VAL A 43 1.43 3.84 -10.58
N MET A 44 1.79 2.71 -11.22
CA MET A 44 1.54 1.40 -10.64
C MET A 44 2.32 1.16 -9.35
N SER A 45 3.57 1.67 -9.23
CA SER A 45 4.31 1.59 -7.98
C SER A 45 3.63 2.35 -6.83
N ASP A 46 2.97 3.48 -7.11
CA ASP A 46 2.23 4.22 -6.08
C ASP A 46 1.00 3.44 -5.61
N ILE A 47 0.25 2.84 -6.53
CA ILE A 47 -0.92 2.02 -6.21
C ILE A 47 -0.52 0.85 -5.30
N VAL A 48 0.60 0.19 -5.60
CA VAL A 48 1.11 -0.90 -4.77
C VAL A 48 1.55 -0.39 -3.40
N PHE A 49 2.26 0.75 -3.34
CA PHE A 49 2.75 1.31 -2.08
C PHE A 49 1.60 1.71 -1.14
N TYR A 50 0.62 2.45 -1.64
CA TYR A 50 -0.56 2.80 -0.84
C TYR A 50 -1.43 1.58 -0.50
N GLY A 51 -1.48 0.58 -1.38
CA GLY A 51 -2.09 -0.72 -1.08
C GLY A 51 -1.44 -1.40 0.13
N MET A 52 -0.11 -1.36 0.23
CA MET A 52 0.61 -1.88 1.40
C MET A 52 0.32 -1.10 2.69
N ILE A 53 0.21 0.22 2.62
CA ILE A 53 -0.18 1.05 3.78
C ILE A 53 -1.60 0.69 4.25
N CYS A 54 -2.55 0.51 3.34
CA CYS A 54 -3.91 0.12 3.70
C CYS A 54 -3.96 -1.27 4.36
N MET A 55 -3.15 -2.24 3.88
CA MET A 55 -3.01 -3.54 4.55
C MET A 55 -2.42 -3.40 5.97
N TYR A 56 -1.43 -2.53 6.15
CA TYR A 56 -0.84 -2.25 7.45
C TYR A 56 -1.84 -1.60 8.42
N LEU A 57 -2.67 -0.68 7.95
CA LEU A 57 -3.76 -0.09 8.74
C LEU A 57 -4.83 -1.13 9.11
N GLY A 58 -5.20 -2.02 8.18
CA GLY A 58 -6.10 -3.13 8.50
C GLY A 58 -5.54 -4.04 9.59
N TRP A 59 -4.23 -4.31 9.55
CA TRP A 59 -3.55 -5.07 10.60
C TRP A 59 -3.53 -4.34 11.95
N SER A 60 -3.33 -3.01 11.97
CA SER A 60 -3.32 -2.21 13.21
C SER A 60 -4.69 -2.10 13.89
N MET A 61 -5.78 -2.36 13.17
CA MET A 61 -7.12 -2.41 13.78
C MET A 61 -7.34 -3.66 14.63
N ILE A 62 -6.64 -4.76 14.33
CA ILE A 62 -6.74 -6.02 15.07
C ILE A 62 -5.65 -6.11 16.16
N ASN A 63 -4.52 -5.42 15.94
CA ASN A 63 -3.38 -5.44 16.85
C ASN A 63 -3.22 -4.09 17.54
N ASN A 64 -3.37 -4.07 18.87
CA ASN A 64 -3.16 -2.86 19.66
C ASN A 64 -1.67 -2.47 19.67
N ALA A 65 -1.29 -1.64 18.70
CA ALA A 65 0.05 -1.05 18.58
C ALA A 65 -0.09 0.48 18.56
N PRO A 66 0.23 1.17 19.67
CA PRO A 66 0.02 2.63 19.81
C PRO A 66 0.70 3.45 18.71
N LEU A 67 1.87 3.00 18.25
CA LEU A 67 2.70 3.68 17.26
C LEU A 67 2.34 3.32 15.80
N ALA A 68 1.38 2.43 15.56
CA ALA A 68 1.09 1.96 14.20
C ALA A 68 0.59 3.09 13.30
N TYR A 69 -0.27 3.98 13.82
CA TYR A 69 -0.80 5.10 13.06
C TYR A 69 0.27 6.15 12.73
N ASP A 70 1.21 6.41 13.65
CA ASP A 70 2.32 7.33 13.42
C ASP A 70 3.26 6.81 12.32
N ILE A 71 3.56 5.51 12.34
CA ILE A 71 4.36 4.84 11.31
C ILE A 71 3.63 4.91 9.96
N ALA A 72 2.33 4.66 9.93
CA ALA A 72 1.54 4.74 8.70
C ALA A 72 1.52 6.17 8.14
N LEU A 73 1.40 7.19 8.99
CA LEU A 73 1.41 8.59 8.61
C LEU A 73 2.76 8.99 8.01
N ILE A 74 3.86 8.70 8.70
CA ILE A 74 5.22 9.01 8.23
C ILE A 74 5.51 8.23 6.94
N GLY A 75 5.11 6.95 6.87
CA GLY A 75 5.25 6.13 5.68
C GLY A 75 4.50 6.70 4.47
N ALA A 76 3.24 7.12 4.64
CA ALA A 76 2.44 7.70 3.57
C ALA A 76 3.04 9.00 3.03
N ILE A 77 3.48 9.90 3.91
CA ILE A 77 3.99 11.22 3.51
C ILE A 77 5.43 11.10 3.01
N ALA A 78 6.34 10.59 3.86
CA ALA A 78 7.77 10.60 3.57
C ALA A 78 8.15 9.53 2.53
N ALA A 79 7.60 8.32 2.65
CA ALA A 79 7.94 7.22 1.75
C ALA A 79 6.97 7.04 0.58
N GLY A 80 5.77 7.62 0.63
CA GLY A 80 4.82 7.59 -0.49
C GLY A 80 5.00 8.78 -1.43
N ILE A 81 4.74 9.99 -0.94
CA ILE A 81 4.66 11.19 -1.79
C ILE A 81 6.02 11.61 -2.35
N LEU A 82 7.09 11.54 -1.55
CA LEU A 82 8.42 12.02 -1.99
C LEU A 82 8.98 11.20 -3.17
N PRO A 83 8.94 9.85 -3.16
CA PRO A 83 9.41 9.07 -4.30
C PRO A 83 8.61 9.32 -5.58
N THR A 84 7.28 9.47 -5.49
CA THR A 84 6.43 9.77 -6.64
C THR A 84 6.80 11.12 -7.27
N LEU A 85 6.95 12.16 -6.45
CA LEU A 85 7.34 13.49 -6.92
C LEU A 85 8.74 13.50 -7.54
N SER A 86 9.67 12.74 -6.94
CA SER A 86 11.02 12.57 -7.47
C SER A 86 10.99 11.91 -8.85
N MET A 87 10.24 10.80 -8.99
CA MET A 87 10.08 10.10 -10.27
C MET A 87 9.38 10.96 -11.33
N ALA A 88 8.33 11.70 -10.95
CA ALA A 88 7.65 12.62 -11.87
C ALA A 88 8.60 13.68 -12.43
N ARG A 89 9.50 14.24 -11.60
CA ARG A 89 10.53 15.20 -12.04
C ARG A 89 11.60 14.58 -12.93
N ILE A 90 12.02 13.35 -12.64
CA ILE A 90 12.98 12.62 -13.47
C ILE A 90 12.38 12.38 -14.85
N ILE A 91 11.13 11.90 -14.91
CA ILE A 91 10.40 11.65 -16.15
C ILE A 91 10.16 12.95 -16.94
N SER A 92 9.80 14.05 -16.27
CA SER A 92 9.60 15.36 -16.91
C SER A 92 10.91 16.04 -17.30
N LYS A 93 12.08 15.45 -17.00
CA LYS A 93 13.42 16.03 -17.19
C LYS A 93 13.56 17.41 -16.53
N GLY A 94 12.86 17.63 -15.42
CA GLY A 94 12.85 18.91 -14.70
C GLY A 94 12.06 20.04 -15.39
N ARG A 95 11.37 19.78 -16.51
CA ARG A 95 10.37 20.72 -17.04
C ARG A 95 9.14 20.67 -16.14
N ARG A 96 8.72 21.85 -15.67
CA ARG A 96 7.55 22.04 -14.82
C ARG A 96 6.28 21.83 -15.62
#